data_AF-A0A504JCI6-F1
#
_entry.id   AF-A0A504JCI6-F1
#
_cell.length_a   1.000
_cell.length_b   1.000
_cell.length_c   1.000
_cell.angle_alpha   90.00
_cell.angle_beta   90.00
_cell.angle_gamma   90.00
#
_symmetry.space_group_name_H-M   'P 1'
#
loop_
_entity.id
_entity.type
_entity.pdbx_description
1 polymer ?
#
loop_
_entity_poly.entity_id
_entity_poly.type
_entity_poly.pdbx_seq_one_letter_code
_entity_poly.pdbx_strand_id
1 'polypeptide(L)'
;MRKLTYVLLLFGFHFGFAQTDADYDKSITTAIEAFKTGDEKKVFDLFSTDLQTTLSAEKIKELLTGTVKEFGAPSGEFDFMMEEEGVKRYLIQTDVDSFMLEIKLSGDLKITSFSVH
;
A
#
# COMPACT_ATOMS: atom_id res chain seq x y z
N MET A 1 -43.19 5.87 -34.64
CA MET A 1 -42.22 4.91 -34.08
C MET A 1 -40.88 5.61 -33.87
N ARG A 2 -40.48 6.00 -32.64
CA ARG A 2 -39.14 6.56 -32.32
C ARG A 2 -39.03 6.99 -30.85
N LYS A 3 -39.10 6.08 -29.86
CA LYS A 3 -38.83 6.42 -28.44
C LYS A 3 -38.27 5.25 -27.60
N LEU A 4 -37.57 4.29 -28.20
CA LEU A 4 -37.08 3.11 -27.45
C LEU A 4 -35.55 2.92 -27.44
N THR A 5 -34.77 3.89 -27.89
CA THR A 5 -33.31 3.71 -28.05
C THR A 5 -32.46 4.37 -26.95
N TYR A 6 -33.06 5.07 -25.98
CA TYR A 6 -32.30 5.87 -25.02
C TYR A 6 -32.17 5.27 -23.60
N VAL A 7 -32.76 4.11 -23.32
CA VAL A 7 -32.74 3.53 -21.95
C VAL A 7 -31.54 2.61 -21.71
N LEU A 8 -30.86 2.14 -22.77
CA LEU A 8 -29.73 1.21 -22.64
C LEU A 8 -28.37 1.88 -22.33
N LEU A 9 -28.29 3.21 -22.33
CA LEU A 9 -27.05 3.96 -22.10
C LEU A 9 -26.80 4.35 -20.62
N LEU A 10 -27.73 4.04 -19.71
CA LEU A 10 -27.62 4.40 -18.28
C LEU A 10 -27.08 3.26 -17.40
N PHE A 11 -26.82 2.08 -17.96
CA PHE A 11 -26.18 0.96 -17.26
C PHE A 11 -24.71 0.81 -17.65
N GLY A 12 -23.97 1.93 -17.68
CA GLY A 12 -22.53 1.86 -17.56
C GLY A 12 -22.21 1.30 -16.18
N PHE A 13 -22.11 -0.03 -16.07
CA PHE A 13 -21.68 -0.71 -14.85
C PHE A 13 -20.33 -0.15 -14.43
N HIS A 14 -20.32 0.73 -13.44
CA HIS A 14 -19.11 1.10 -12.73
C HIS A 14 -18.84 -0.07 -11.78
N PHE A 15 -18.14 -1.10 -12.27
CA PHE A 15 -17.57 -2.11 -11.39
C PHE A 15 -16.47 -1.43 -10.58
N GLY A 16 -16.85 -0.83 -9.44
CA GLY A 16 -15.90 -0.45 -8.41
C GLY A 16 -15.39 -1.73 -7.76
N PHE A 17 -14.25 -2.22 -8.21
CA PHE A 17 -13.55 -3.29 -7.50
C PHE A 17 -13.00 -2.68 -6.20
N ALA A 18 -13.62 -3.02 -5.07
CA ALA A 18 -13.03 -2.77 -3.77
C ALA A 18 -11.80 -3.69 -3.61
N GLN A 19 -10.74 -3.18 -2.99
CA GLN A 19 -9.55 -3.98 -2.72
C GLN A 19 -9.90 -5.05 -1.69
N THR A 20 -9.42 -6.27 -1.95
CA THR A 20 -9.64 -7.41 -1.07
C THR A 20 -8.56 -7.51 -0.02
N ASP A 21 -8.79 -8.30 1.04
CA ASP A 21 -7.76 -8.59 2.04
C ASP A 21 -6.51 -9.21 1.39
N ALA A 22 -6.69 -10.07 0.38
CA ALA A 22 -5.59 -10.68 -0.36
C ALA A 22 -4.74 -9.64 -1.14
N ASP A 23 -5.36 -8.57 -1.64
CA ASP A 23 -4.62 -7.50 -2.32
C ASP A 23 -3.74 -6.73 -1.34
N TYR A 24 -4.26 -6.50 -0.13
CA TYR A 24 -3.51 -5.88 0.95
C TYR A 24 -2.38 -6.78 1.46
N ASP A 25 -2.64 -8.06 1.71
CA ASP A 25 -1.64 -9.04 2.15
C ASP A 25 -0.48 -9.15 1.15
N LYS A 26 -0.80 -9.13 -0.15
CA LYS A 26 0.23 -9.12 -1.20
C LYS A 26 1.04 -7.83 -1.18
N SER A 27 0.39 -6.69 -1.03
CA SER A 27 1.05 -5.37 -1.02
C SER A 27 1.95 -5.21 0.20
N ILE A 28 1.49 -5.60 1.38
CA ILE A 28 2.27 -5.54 2.61
C ILE A 28 3.45 -6.52 2.59
N THR A 29 3.25 -7.74 2.09
CA THR A 29 4.35 -8.71 1.91
C THR A 29 5.43 -8.14 1.00
N THR A 30 5.01 -7.53 -0.12
CA THR A 30 5.94 -6.92 -1.09
C THR A 30 6.70 -5.75 -0.46
N ALA A 31 6.02 -4.92 0.34
CA ALA A 31 6.65 -3.82 1.06
C ALA A 31 7.67 -4.36 2.06
N ILE A 32 7.29 -5.28 2.95
CA ILE A 32 8.16 -5.87 3.97
C ILE A 32 9.41 -6.51 3.35
N GLU A 33 9.25 -7.27 2.27
CA GLU A 33 10.38 -7.84 1.54
C GLU A 33 11.34 -6.74 1.04
N ALA A 34 10.79 -5.67 0.49
CA ALA A 34 11.59 -4.58 -0.05
C ALA A 34 12.28 -3.76 1.05
N PHE A 35 11.64 -3.58 2.22
CA PHE A 35 12.28 -3.05 3.44
C PHE A 35 13.45 -3.95 3.88
N LYS A 36 13.25 -5.27 3.88
CA LYS A 36 14.25 -6.26 4.29
C LYS A 36 15.45 -6.30 3.34
N THR A 37 15.25 -6.19 2.04
CA THR A 37 16.33 -6.24 1.04
C THR A 37 16.90 -4.86 0.69
N GLY A 38 16.34 -3.78 1.24
CA GLY A 38 16.71 -2.41 0.86
C GLY A 38 16.42 -2.09 -0.61
N ASP A 39 15.40 -2.73 -1.21
CA ASP A 39 15.05 -2.52 -2.62
C ASP A 39 14.19 -1.26 -2.77
N GLU A 40 14.86 -0.11 -2.78
CA GLU A 40 14.27 1.23 -2.90
C GLU A 40 13.33 1.34 -4.09
N LYS A 41 13.70 0.72 -5.22
CA LYS A 41 12.90 0.74 -6.44
C LYS A 41 11.61 -0.05 -6.26
N LYS A 42 11.67 -1.24 -5.66
CA LYS A 42 10.49 -2.07 -5.42
C LYS A 42 9.50 -1.40 -4.46
N VAL A 43 9.98 -0.69 -3.43
CA VAL A 43 9.12 0.15 -2.57
C VAL A 43 8.53 1.32 -3.36
N PHE A 44 9.35 2.05 -4.12
CA PHE A 44 8.90 3.17 -4.94
C PHE A 44 7.79 2.76 -5.92
N ASP A 45 7.94 1.61 -6.57
CA ASP A 45 7.01 1.08 -7.56
C ASP A 45 5.63 0.70 -6.97
N LEU A 46 5.54 0.47 -5.64
CA LEU A 46 4.27 0.23 -4.96
C LEU A 46 3.43 1.50 -4.81
N PHE A 47 4.06 2.67 -4.81
CA PHE A 47 3.35 3.93 -4.64
C PHE A 47 2.56 4.33 -5.89
N SER A 48 1.43 4.99 -5.65
CA SER A 48 0.65 5.66 -6.69
C SER A 48 1.48 6.75 -7.36
N THR A 49 1.14 7.11 -8.60
CA THR A 49 1.86 8.17 -9.33
C THR A 49 1.90 9.48 -8.54
N ASP A 50 0.81 9.84 -7.86
CA ASP A 50 0.77 11.05 -7.03
C ASP A 50 1.80 10.98 -5.88
N LEU A 51 1.89 9.85 -5.18
CA LEU A 51 2.93 9.66 -4.16
C LEU A 51 4.33 9.63 -4.77
N GLN A 52 4.53 9.01 -5.93
CA GLN A 52 5.82 9.00 -6.63
C GLN A 52 6.27 10.39 -7.09
N THR A 53 5.34 11.31 -7.37
CA THR A 53 5.69 12.70 -7.72
C THR A 53 6.05 13.56 -6.51
N THR A 54 5.63 13.15 -5.30
CA THR A 54 5.82 13.91 -4.06
C THR A 54 6.92 13.34 -3.16
N LEU A 55 7.14 12.03 -3.23
CA LEU A 55 8.23 11.30 -2.60
C LEU A 55 9.34 11.08 -3.63
N SER A 56 10.50 11.73 -3.44
CA SER A 56 11.68 11.41 -4.24
C SER A 56 12.23 10.03 -3.85
N ALA A 57 12.99 9.40 -4.75
CA ALA A 57 13.72 8.17 -4.44
C ALA A 57 14.63 8.34 -3.20
N GLU A 58 15.23 9.52 -3.02
CA GLU A 58 16.05 9.85 -1.84
C GLU A 58 15.26 9.81 -0.54
N LYS A 59 14.04 10.38 -0.52
CA LYS A 59 13.17 10.31 0.67
C LYS A 59 12.76 8.89 1.01
N ILE A 60 12.56 8.05 0.00
CA ILE A 60 12.21 6.64 0.21
C ILE A 60 13.40 5.85 0.73
N LYS A 61 14.61 6.14 0.23
CA LYS A 61 15.85 5.62 0.81
C LYS A 61 16.01 6.05 2.26
N GLU A 62 15.80 7.32 2.58
CA GLU A 62 15.89 7.84 3.95
C GLU A 62 14.87 7.15 4.86
N LEU A 63 13.63 6.97 4.40
CA LEU A 63 12.59 6.25 5.11
C LEU A 63 13.00 4.79 5.37
N LEU A 64 13.42 4.06 4.33
CA LEU A 64 13.86 2.66 4.43
C LEU A 64 15.02 2.50 5.41
N THR A 65 16.07 3.29 5.22
CA THR A 65 17.27 3.23 6.06
C THR A 65 16.99 3.72 7.48
N GLY A 66 16.12 4.72 7.65
CA GLY A 66 15.65 5.20 8.95
C GLY A 66 14.89 4.13 9.71
N THR A 67 13.88 3.52 9.10
CA THR A 67 13.09 2.44 9.69
C THR A 67 13.97 1.26 10.10
N VAL A 68 14.86 0.79 9.21
CA VAL A 68 15.75 -0.34 9.54
C VAL A 68 16.76 0.04 10.64
N LYS A 69 17.23 1.28 10.68
CA LYS A 69 18.14 1.75 11.73
C LYS A 69 17.46 1.88 13.09
N GLU A 70 16.20 2.30 13.11
CA GLU A 70 15.43 2.53 14.33
C GLU A 70 14.87 1.24 14.90
N PHE A 71 14.20 0.45 14.06
CA PHE A 71 13.45 -0.72 14.49
C PHE A 71 14.15 -2.03 14.16
N GLY A 72 15.21 -2.05 13.34
CA GLY A 72 15.82 -3.28 12.85
C GLY A 72 15.22 -3.78 11.53
N ALA A 73 15.78 -4.86 11.01
CA ALA A 73 15.33 -5.44 9.74
C ALA A 73 14.03 -6.24 9.94
N PRO A 74 13.02 -6.12 9.05
CA PRO A 74 11.81 -6.91 9.17
C PRO A 74 12.09 -8.43 9.11
N SER A 75 11.47 -9.17 10.03
CA SER A 75 11.56 -10.63 10.08
C SER A 75 10.88 -11.27 8.86
N GLY A 76 9.77 -10.66 8.41
CA GLY A 76 8.84 -11.19 7.42
C GLY A 76 7.45 -11.49 8.02
N GLU A 77 7.33 -11.48 9.35
CA GLU A 77 6.06 -11.68 10.06
C GLU A 77 5.35 -10.34 10.27
N PHE A 78 4.03 -10.35 10.10
CA PHE A 78 3.17 -9.20 10.32
C PHE A 78 1.78 -9.63 10.78
N ASP A 79 1.16 -8.80 11.60
CA ASP A 79 -0.20 -8.99 12.09
C ASP A 79 -1.09 -7.83 11.62
N PHE A 80 -2.26 -8.16 11.07
CA PHE A 80 -3.29 -7.15 10.83
C PHE A 80 -3.86 -6.68 12.17
N MET A 81 -3.87 -5.37 12.37
CA MET A 81 -4.32 -4.76 13.62
C MET A 81 -5.76 -4.26 13.50
N MET A 82 -6.01 -3.38 12.53
CA MET A 82 -7.31 -2.75 12.32
C MET A 82 -7.39 -2.01 10.98
N GLU A 83 -8.60 -1.65 10.60
CA GLU A 83 -8.89 -0.76 9.48
C GLU A 83 -9.72 0.44 9.95
N GLU A 84 -9.32 1.64 9.54
CA GLU A 84 -10.04 2.89 9.79
C GLU A 84 -10.02 3.75 8.51
N GLU A 85 -11.20 4.16 8.02
CA GLU A 85 -11.34 4.97 6.80
C GLU A 85 -10.62 4.41 5.54
N GLY A 86 -10.55 3.09 5.44
CA GLY A 86 -9.87 2.37 4.35
C GLY A 86 -8.35 2.38 4.47
N VAL A 87 -7.79 2.86 5.58
CA VAL A 87 -6.38 2.70 5.95
C VAL A 87 -6.27 1.44 6.79
N LYS A 88 -5.47 0.48 6.34
CA LYS A 88 -5.16 -0.73 7.09
C LYS A 88 -3.85 -0.58 7.83
N ARG A 89 -3.84 -1.05 9.08
CA ARG A 89 -2.71 -0.96 10.00
C ARG A 89 -2.20 -2.36 10.32
N TYR A 90 -0.89 -2.51 10.27
CA TYR A 90 -0.18 -3.77 10.50
C TYR A 90 0.90 -3.57 11.54
N LEU A 91 1.09 -4.56 12.41
CA LEU A 91 2.25 -4.64 13.28
C LEU A 91 3.31 -5.50 12.58
N ILE A 92 4.47 -4.92 12.29
CA ILE A 92 5.57 -5.59 11.61
C ILE A 92 6.61 -6.00 12.64
N GLN A 93 6.92 -7.29 12.72
CA GLN A 93 7.95 -7.81 13.62
C GLN A 93 9.33 -7.64 13.00
N THR A 94 10.30 -7.13 13.75
CA THR A 94 11.69 -7.00 13.33
C THR A 94 12.60 -7.88 14.19
N ASP A 95 13.91 -7.82 13.93
CA ASP A 95 14.93 -8.50 14.75
C ASP A 95 15.26 -7.77 16.06
N VAL A 96 14.83 -6.52 16.23
CA VAL A 96 15.11 -5.69 17.42
C VAL A 96 13.83 -5.36 18.21
N ASP A 97 12.73 -5.03 17.53
CA ASP A 97 11.45 -4.63 18.12
C ASP A 97 10.29 -4.92 17.13
N SER A 98 9.34 -4.01 17.04
CA SER A 98 8.26 -4.00 16.08
C SER A 98 7.93 -2.56 15.70
N PHE A 99 7.36 -2.36 14.51
CA PHE A 99 6.84 -1.05 14.11
C PHE A 99 5.47 -1.21 13.48
N MET A 100 4.71 -0.13 13.51
CA MET A 100 3.37 -0.09 12.93
C MET A 100 3.43 0.48 11.52
N LEU A 101 2.89 -0.25 10.56
CA LEU A 101 2.81 0.16 9.16
C LEU A 101 1.35 0.38 8.77
N GLU A 102 1.06 1.58 8.29
CA GLU A 102 -0.26 1.95 7.78
C GLU A 102 -0.21 2.13 6.27
N ILE A 103 -1.14 1.47 5.57
CA ILE A 103 -1.26 1.56 4.12
C ILE A 103 -2.72 1.73 3.69
N LYS A 104 -2.92 2.49 2.62
CA LYS A 104 -4.19 2.57 1.88
C LYS A 104 -3.93 2.28 0.42
N LEU A 105 -4.78 1.46 -0.20
CA LEU A 105 -4.66 1.08 -1.60
C LEU A 105 -5.73 1.77 -2.48
N SER A 106 -5.32 2.15 -3.68
CA SER A 106 -6.21 2.56 -4.78
C SER A 106 -6.77 1.36 -5.56
N GLY A 107 -7.72 1.62 -6.46
CA GLY A 107 -8.38 0.59 -7.30
C GLY A 107 -7.43 -0.23 -8.18
N ASP A 108 -6.26 0.32 -8.51
CA ASP A 108 -5.18 -0.32 -9.26
C ASP A 108 -4.08 -0.91 -8.36
N LEU A 109 -4.37 -1.09 -7.07
CA LEU A 109 -3.51 -1.70 -6.06
C LEU A 109 -2.21 -0.92 -5.80
N LYS A 110 -2.24 0.40 -6.01
CA LYS A 110 -1.15 1.29 -5.63
C LYS A 110 -1.36 1.86 -4.24
N ILE A 111 -0.26 2.04 -3.51
CA ILE A 111 -0.29 2.68 -2.20
C ILE A 111 -0.56 4.17 -2.39
N THR A 112 -1.62 4.68 -1.78
CA THR A 112 -2.01 6.11 -1.79
C THR A 112 -1.78 6.79 -0.45
N SER A 113 -1.59 6.02 0.62
CA SER A 113 -1.17 6.51 1.94
C SER A 113 -0.19 5.52 2.54
N PHE A 114 0.88 6.03 3.15
CA PHE A 114 1.96 5.24 3.76
C PHE A 114 2.49 5.95 5.00
N SER A 115 2.53 5.27 6.14
CA SER A 115 3.13 5.78 7.39
C SER A 115 3.74 4.64 8.21
N VAL A 116 4.88 4.93 8.85
CA VAL A 116 5.58 4.06 9.80
C VAL A 116 5.59 4.75 11.16
N HIS A 117 5.29 4.02 12.23
CA HIS A 117 5.28 4.49 13.62
C HIS A 117 5.95 3.52 14.57
#